data_AF-A0A170XEX9-F1
#
_entry.id   AF-A0A170XEX9-F1
#
_cell.length_a   1.000
_cell.length_b   1.000
_cell.length_c   1.000
_cell.angle_alpha   90.00
_cell.angle_beta   90.00
_cell.angle_gamma   90.00
#
_symmetry.space_group_name_H-M   'P 1'
#
loop_
_entity.id
_entity.type
_entity.pdbx_description
1 polymer ?
#
loop_
_entity_poly.entity_id
_entity_poly.type
_entity_poly.pdbx_seq_one_letter_code
_entity_poly.pdbx_strand_id
1 'polypeptide(L)'
;IRVRFRREERRRRRLEKQIRRLERNVQQLKPISECEIPLEIISSAELYNRNIGESRIGEKKILATKEWTRIKLKQYNSDALMIERIINSQQNALDNLMRISEALYKSAVKVDHGLIPWKSNGPVESPPIQEYDSPDGEYLDISKKWDHINSTNSSLAK
;
A
#
# COMPACT_ATOMS: atom_id res chain seq x y z
N ILE A 1 -46.10 9.74 -32.87
CA ILE A 1 -45.08 8.65 -32.76
C ILE A 1 -43.64 9.18 -32.94
N ARG A 2 -43.31 9.84 -34.06
CA ARG A 2 -41.94 10.34 -34.38
C ARG A 2 -41.34 11.35 -33.38
N VAL A 3 -42.16 12.21 -32.78
CA VAL A 3 -41.72 13.22 -31.79
C VAL A 3 -41.34 12.59 -30.45
N ARG A 4 -42.06 11.55 -30.01
CA ARG A 4 -41.79 10.81 -28.77
C ARG A 4 -40.45 10.08 -28.85
N PHE A 5 -40.20 9.39 -29.98
CA PHE A 5 -38.93 8.74 -30.26
C PHE A 5 -37.74 9.72 -30.21
N ARG A 6 -37.87 10.91 -30.83
CA ARG A 6 -36.83 11.95 -30.77
C ARG A 6 -36.59 12.51 -29.35
N ARG A 7 -37.60 12.52 -28.48
CA ARG A 7 -37.44 12.94 -27.07
C ARG A 7 -36.71 11.86 -26.27
N GLU A 8 -37.07 10.59 -26.47
CA GLU A 8 -36.44 9.44 -25.82
C GLU A 8 -34.97 9.26 -26.25
N GLU A 9 -34.65 9.40 -27.55
CA GLU A 9 -33.26 9.36 -28.03
C GLU A 9 -32.41 10.50 -27.45
N ARG A 10 -32.96 11.72 -27.36
CA ARG A 10 -32.24 12.84 -26.73
C ARG A 10 -32.00 12.58 -25.24
N ARG A 11 -32.96 11.99 -24.53
CA ARG A 11 -32.80 11.62 -23.11
C ARG A 11 -31.73 10.54 -22.95
N ARG A 12 -31.74 9.52 -23.80
CA ARG A 12 -30.73 8.45 -23.81
C ARG A 12 -29.32 9.00 -24.06
N ARG A 13 -29.14 9.83 -25.09
CA ARG A 13 -27.82 10.44 -25.39
C ARG A 13 -27.32 11.38 -24.29
N ARG A 14 -28.23 12.07 -23.58
CA ARG A 14 -27.86 12.91 -22.42
C ARG A 14 -27.38 12.06 -21.24
N LEU A 15 -28.12 11.01 -20.92
CA LEU A 15 -27.76 10.08 -19.85
C LEU A 15 -26.44 9.37 -20.15
N GLU A 16 -26.23 8.91 -21.39
CA GLU A 16 -24.98 8.27 -21.81
C GLU A 16 -23.77 9.20 -21.68
N LYS A 17 -23.93 10.48 -22.05
CA LYS A 17 -22.88 11.49 -21.86
C LYS A 17 -22.60 11.76 -20.38
N GLN A 18 -23.64 11.76 -19.53
CA GLN A 18 -23.48 11.94 -18.08
C GLN A 18 -22.77 10.74 -17.44
N ILE A 19 -23.14 9.52 -17.82
CA ILE A 19 -22.48 8.29 -17.38
C ILE A 19 -20.99 8.32 -17.78
N ARG A 20 -20.66 8.64 -19.04
CA ARG A 20 -19.27 8.79 -19.50
C ARG A 20 -18.48 9.89 -18.78
N ARG A 21 -19.15 10.88 -18.19
CA ARG A 21 -18.51 11.92 -17.38
C ARG A 21 -18.26 11.42 -15.96
N LEU A 22 -19.23 10.73 -15.37
CA LEU A 22 -19.11 10.12 -14.06
C LEU A 22 -18.05 9.01 -14.04
N GLU A 23 -18.02 8.14 -15.04
CA GLU A 23 -17.01 7.08 -15.19
C GLU A 23 -15.58 7.65 -15.23
N ARG A 24 -15.37 8.78 -15.93
CA ARG A 24 -14.06 9.46 -15.95
C ARG A 24 -13.68 10.09 -14.62
N ASN A 25 -14.65 10.61 -13.87
CA ASN A 25 -14.40 11.19 -12.55
C ASN A 25 -14.12 10.10 -11.49
N VAL A 26 -14.79 8.94 -11.58
CA VAL A 26 -14.57 7.80 -10.65
C VAL A 26 -13.15 7.24 -10.75
N GLN A 27 -12.48 7.41 -11.89
CA GLN A 27 -11.09 6.98 -12.09
C GLN A 27 -10.05 7.91 -11.46
N GLN A 28 -10.43 9.10 -10.99
CA GLN A 28 -9.49 9.98 -10.31
C GLN A 28 -9.18 9.41 -8.93
N LEU A 29 -7.93 8.99 -8.72
CA LEU A 29 -7.47 8.50 -7.43
C LEU A 29 -7.41 9.64 -6.43
N LYS A 30 -7.63 9.32 -5.15
CA LYS A 30 -7.38 10.27 -4.06
C LYS A 30 -5.88 10.60 -4.02
N PRO A 31 -5.50 11.87 -3.81
CA PRO A 31 -4.10 12.22 -3.66
C PRO A 31 -3.52 11.59 -2.40
N ILE A 32 -2.25 11.20 -2.46
CA ILE A 32 -1.50 10.61 -1.34
C ILE A 32 -0.76 11.74 -0.64
N SER A 33 -1.25 12.13 0.54
CA SER A 33 -0.72 13.26 1.31
C SER A 33 0.76 13.13 1.65
N GLU A 34 1.23 11.91 1.89
CA GLU A 34 2.59 11.59 2.32
C GLU A 34 3.60 11.70 1.18
N CYS A 35 3.13 11.64 -0.08
CA CYS A 35 3.97 11.84 -1.25
C CYS A 35 4.14 13.32 -1.61
N GLU A 36 3.22 14.18 -1.19
CA GLU A 36 3.27 15.61 -1.47
C GLU A 36 4.05 16.36 -0.39
N ILE A 37 4.93 17.27 -0.80
CA ILE A 37 5.70 18.09 0.14
C ILE A 37 4.82 19.26 0.59
N PRO A 38 4.58 19.45 1.91
CA PRO A 38 3.86 20.61 2.41
C PRO A 38 4.53 21.93 2.00
N LEU A 39 3.71 22.90 1.59
CA LEU A 39 4.18 24.22 1.14
C LEU A 39 4.99 24.97 2.22
N GLU A 40 4.64 24.76 3.48
CA GLU A 40 5.35 25.33 4.64
C GLU A 40 6.84 24.92 4.64
N ILE A 41 7.13 23.65 4.35
CA ILE A 41 8.51 23.15 4.30
C ILE A 41 9.29 23.83 3.18
N ILE A 42 8.68 23.96 2.00
CA ILE A 42 9.30 24.62 0.84
C ILE A 42 9.65 26.08 1.17
N SER A 43 8.74 26.80 1.82
CA SER A 43 8.95 28.19 2.22
C SER A 43 10.09 28.36 3.23
N SER A 44 10.30 27.37 4.11
CA SER A 44 11.34 27.37 5.14
C SER A 44 12.68 26.79 4.69
N ALA A 45 12.80 26.33 3.45
CA ALA A 45 13.97 25.56 2.97
C ALA A 45 15.29 26.33 3.08
N GLU A 46 15.26 27.65 2.87
CA GLU A 46 16.43 28.52 2.96
C GLU A 46 17.05 28.56 4.36
N LEU A 47 16.25 28.39 5.42
CA LEU A 47 16.72 28.35 6.82
C LEU A 47 17.59 27.13 7.12
N TYR A 48 17.43 26.06 6.35
CA TYR A 48 18.13 24.78 6.57
C TYR A 48 19.30 24.56 5.60
N ASN A 49 19.62 25.55 4.76
CA ASN A 49 20.74 25.44 3.83
C ASN A 49 22.07 25.47 4.60
N ARG A 50 22.70 24.29 4.73
CA ARG A 50 23.99 24.12 5.40
C ARG A 50 25.09 24.10 4.35
N ASN A 51 25.92 25.15 4.30
CA ASN A 51 27.19 25.13 3.58
C ASN A 51 28.19 24.25 4.33
N ILE A 52 28.17 22.95 4.06
CA ILE A 52 29.06 21.97 4.69
C ILE A 52 30.37 21.92 3.89
N GLY A 53 31.46 22.42 4.46
CA GLY A 53 32.81 22.28 3.90
C GLY A 53 33.26 20.82 3.89
N GLU A 54 33.76 20.35 2.75
CA GLU A 54 34.34 19.03 2.56
C GLU A 54 35.70 18.95 3.28
N SER A 55 35.83 18.13 4.31
CA SER A 55 37.20 17.82 4.77
C SER A 55 37.37 16.53 5.58
N ARG A 56 36.38 16.07 6.37
CA ARG A 56 36.63 14.88 7.24
C ARG A 56 35.44 13.97 7.52
N ILE A 57 34.21 14.46 7.32
CA ILE A 57 32.98 13.69 7.55
C ILE A 57 32.72 12.73 6.38
N GLY A 58 33.24 13.01 5.18
CA GLY A 58 33.05 12.19 3.98
C GLY A 58 33.61 10.78 4.11
N GLU A 59 34.90 10.63 4.45
CA GLU A 59 35.58 9.32 4.46
C GLU A 59 34.95 8.33 5.45
N LYS A 60 34.65 8.76 6.68
CA LYS A 60 33.99 7.88 7.68
C LYS A 60 32.59 7.44 7.23
N LYS A 61 31.82 8.34 6.61
CA LYS A 61 30.51 8.00 6.03
C LYS A 61 30.65 7.03 4.86
N ILE A 62 31.64 7.22 3.99
CA ILE A 62 31.92 6.32 2.87
C ILE A 62 32.30 4.92 3.38
N LEU A 63 33.16 4.83 4.39
CA LEU A 63 33.52 3.54 5.00
C LEU A 63 32.30 2.87 5.67
N ALA A 64 31.51 3.62 6.43
CA ALA A 64 30.31 3.09 7.08
C ALA A 64 29.26 2.59 6.06
N THR A 65 29.04 3.33 4.98
CA THR A 65 28.12 2.93 3.90
C THR A 65 28.63 1.69 3.16
N LYS A 66 29.94 1.59 2.89
CA LYS A 66 30.55 0.39 2.31
C LYS A 66 30.38 -0.84 3.19
N GLU A 67 30.56 -0.70 4.50
CA GLU A 67 30.32 -1.80 5.44
C GLU A 67 28.85 -2.18 5.52
N TRP A 68 27.96 -1.19 5.51
CA TRP A 68 26.52 -1.42 5.49
C TRP A 68 26.06 -2.18 4.25
N THR A 69 26.55 -1.81 3.06
CA THR A 69 26.21 -2.53 1.82
C THR A 69 26.71 -3.98 1.84
N ARG A 70 27.91 -4.22 2.39
CA ARG A 70 28.44 -5.58 2.59
C ARG A 70 27.55 -6.42 3.51
N ILE A 71 27.12 -5.84 4.64
CA ILE A 71 26.22 -6.52 5.59
C ILE A 71 24.87 -6.82 4.93
N LYS A 72 24.29 -5.86 4.22
CA LYS A 72 22.99 -6.04 3.55
C LYS A 72 23.05 -7.08 2.44
N LEU A 73 24.13 -7.12 1.67
CA LEU A 73 24.35 -8.16 0.67
C LEU A 73 24.45 -9.55 1.32
N LYS A 74 25.17 -9.68 2.44
CA LYS A 74 25.27 -10.94 3.17
C LYS A 74 23.91 -11.40 3.71
N GLN A 75 23.12 -10.47 4.26
CA GLN A 75 21.76 -10.75 4.72
C GLN A 75 20.88 -11.25 3.57
N TYR A 76 20.85 -10.51 2.46
CA TYR A 76 20.08 -10.89 1.27
C TYR A 76 20.45 -12.27 0.74
N ASN A 77 21.75 -12.57 0.61
CA ASN A 77 22.21 -13.88 0.13
C ASN A 77 21.80 -15.00 1.10
N SER A 78 21.86 -14.76 2.41
CA SER A 78 21.42 -15.73 3.41
C SER A 78 19.91 -16.00 3.30
N ASP A 79 19.12 -14.95 3.15
CA ASP A 79 17.66 -15.05 3.03
C ASP A 79 17.26 -15.77 1.73
N ALA A 80 17.91 -15.44 0.61
CA ALA A 80 17.71 -16.09 -0.67
C ALA A 80 18.04 -17.60 -0.60
N LEU A 81 19.19 -17.97 -0.03
CA LEU A 81 19.57 -19.38 0.18
C LEU A 81 18.60 -20.11 1.11
N MET A 82 18.06 -19.44 2.12
CA MET A 82 17.06 -20.01 3.02
C MET A 82 15.75 -20.31 2.28
N ILE A 83 15.27 -19.37 1.45
CA ILE A 83 14.08 -19.55 0.62
C ILE A 83 14.28 -20.71 -0.36
N GLU A 84 15.41 -20.77 -1.06
CA GLU A 84 15.72 -21.88 -1.97
C GLU A 84 15.72 -23.23 -1.25
N ARG A 85 16.29 -23.31 -0.03
CA ARG A 85 16.27 -24.53 0.77
C ARG A 85 14.85 -24.96 1.15
N ILE A 86 13.99 -24.01 1.52
CA ILE A 86 12.59 -24.29 1.87
C ILE A 86 11.81 -24.78 0.64
N ILE A 87 12.01 -24.17 -0.52
CA ILE A 87 11.36 -24.59 -1.77
C ILE A 87 11.84 -25.99 -2.18
N ASN A 88 13.14 -26.24 -2.13
CA ASN A 88 13.70 -27.55 -2.47
C ASN A 88 13.21 -28.64 -1.51
N SER A 89 13.12 -28.36 -0.20
CA SER A 89 12.59 -29.33 0.76
C SER A 89 11.10 -29.60 0.55
N GLN A 90 10.31 -28.56 0.23
CA GLN A 90 8.91 -28.70 -0.13
C GLN A 90 8.73 -29.57 -1.38
N GLN A 91 9.52 -29.32 -2.44
CA GLN A 91 9.43 -30.10 -3.67
C GLN A 91 9.80 -31.56 -3.44
N ASN A 92 10.92 -31.82 -2.75
CA ASN A 92 11.33 -33.18 -2.39
C ASN A 92 10.26 -33.89 -1.56
N ALA A 93 9.59 -33.20 -0.65
CA ALA A 93 8.49 -33.77 0.13
C ALA A 93 7.30 -34.14 -0.75
N LEU A 94 6.93 -33.30 -1.72
CA LEU A 94 5.85 -33.57 -2.67
C LEU A 94 6.17 -34.73 -3.61
N ASP A 95 7.40 -34.83 -4.11
CA ASP A 95 7.83 -35.92 -4.97
C ASP A 95 7.78 -37.27 -4.23
N ASN A 96 8.22 -37.30 -2.96
CA ASN A 96 8.09 -38.48 -2.11
C ASN A 96 6.61 -38.82 -1.81
N LEU A 97 5.78 -37.80 -1.53
CA LEU A 97 4.35 -38.00 -1.30
C LEU A 97 3.66 -38.61 -2.53
N MET A 98 4.00 -38.15 -3.73
CA MET A 98 3.47 -38.68 -4.98
C MET A 98 3.81 -40.17 -5.18
N ARG A 99 5.03 -40.59 -4.78
CA ARG A 99 5.46 -42.00 -4.86
C ARG A 99 4.71 -42.91 -3.87
N ILE A 100 4.29 -42.37 -2.72
CA ILE A 100 3.58 -43.13 -1.68
C ILE A 100 2.07 -43.14 -1.96
N SER A 101 1.48 -41.99 -2.28
CA SER A 101 0.04 -41.84 -2.49
C SER A 101 -0.31 -40.64 -3.38
N GLU A 102 -0.86 -40.94 -4.55
CA GLU A 102 -1.32 -39.91 -5.50
C GLU A 102 -2.54 -39.13 -4.97
N ALA A 103 -3.41 -39.78 -4.19
CA ALA A 103 -4.60 -39.13 -3.64
C ALA A 103 -4.24 -37.99 -2.67
N LEU A 104 -3.24 -38.22 -1.81
CA LEU A 104 -2.76 -37.22 -0.86
C LEU A 104 -2.04 -36.07 -1.58
N TYR A 105 -1.24 -36.38 -2.60
CA TYR A 105 -0.62 -35.36 -3.44
C TYR A 105 -1.66 -34.41 -4.06
N LYS A 106 -2.73 -34.97 -4.66
CA LYS A 106 -3.83 -34.18 -5.25
C LYS A 106 -4.55 -33.31 -4.23
N SER A 107 -4.61 -33.71 -2.96
CA SER A 107 -5.17 -32.86 -1.90
C SER A 107 -4.21 -31.74 -1.48
N ALA A 108 -2.91 -32.04 -1.36
CA ALA A 108 -1.89 -31.11 -0.87
C ALA A 108 -1.60 -29.95 -1.84
N VAL A 109 -1.73 -30.19 -3.15
CA VAL A 109 -1.48 -29.17 -4.19
C VAL A 109 -2.64 -28.17 -4.32
N LYS A 110 -3.82 -28.46 -3.77
CA LYS A 110 -4.97 -27.55 -3.84
C LYS A 110 -4.69 -26.28 -3.04
N VAL A 111 -5.01 -25.13 -3.64
CA VAL A 111 -4.93 -23.84 -2.97
C VAL A 111 -6.02 -23.78 -1.90
N ASP A 112 -5.63 -23.48 -0.66
CA ASP A 112 -6.58 -23.24 0.42
C ASP A 112 -7.12 -21.80 0.33
N HIS A 113 -8.41 -21.68 0.02
CA HIS A 113 -9.11 -20.41 -0.10
C HIS A 113 -9.31 -19.70 1.24
N GLY A 114 -9.10 -20.38 2.37
CA GLY A 114 -9.17 -19.80 3.72
C GLY A 114 -7.98 -18.90 4.07
N LEU A 115 -6.88 -18.95 3.31
CA LEU A 115 -5.71 -18.10 3.58
C LEU A 115 -5.95 -16.62 3.27
N ILE A 116 -7.00 -16.26 2.52
CA ILE A 116 -7.29 -14.88 2.13
C ILE A 116 -8.62 -14.47 2.76
N PRO A 117 -8.68 -13.43 3.62
CA PRO A 117 -7.64 -12.43 3.89
C PRO A 117 -6.72 -12.80 5.06
N TRP A 118 -5.41 -12.87 4.78
CA TRP A 118 -4.37 -13.02 5.81
C TRP A 118 -4.09 -11.67 6.48
N LYS A 119 -4.05 -11.66 7.83
CA LYS A 119 -3.67 -10.49 8.63
C LYS A 119 -2.59 -10.90 9.62
N SER A 120 -1.53 -10.09 9.71
CA SER A 120 -0.45 -10.27 10.67
C SER A 120 -0.04 -8.91 11.20
N ASN A 121 0.18 -8.84 12.51
CA ASN A 121 0.68 -7.65 13.17
C ASN A 121 2.20 -7.77 13.29
N GLY A 122 2.92 -6.69 12.96
CA GLY A 122 4.36 -6.64 13.10
C GLY A 122 4.81 -6.77 14.57
N PRO A 123 6.08 -7.11 14.81
CA PRO A 123 6.63 -7.12 16.17
C PRO A 123 6.57 -5.71 16.78
N VAL A 124 6.26 -5.64 18.07
CA VAL A 124 6.30 -4.42 18.88
C VAL A 124 7.68 -4.27 19.52
N GLU A 125 8.10 -3.02 19.77
CA GLU A 125 9.39 -2.73 20.43
C GLU A 125 9.43 -3.29 21.86
N SER A 126 8.32 -3.15 22.60
CA SER A 126 8.14 -3.72 23.94
C SER A 126 6.85 -4.55 23.99
N PRO A 127 6.87 -5.69 24.70
CA PRO A 127 5.66 -6.50 24.87
C PRO A 127 4.61 -5.75 25.71
N PRO A 128 3.32 -6.09 25.56
CA PRO A 128 2.25 -5.44 26.31
C PRO A 128 2.37 -5.73 27.81
N ILE A 129 2.15 -4.70 28.62
CA ILE A 129 2.08 -4.81 30.08
C ILE A 129 0.70 -5.38 30.43
N GLN A 130 0.67 -6.42 31.27
CA GLN A 130 -0.59 -7.00 31.76
C GLN A 130 -1.29 -5.99 32.67
N GLU A 131 -2.62 -5.88 32.54
CA GLU A 131 -3.47 -5.02 33.39
C GLU A 131 -3.16 -3.51 33.31
N TYR A 132 -2.55 -3.05 32.20
CA TYR A 132 -2.39 -1.63 31.96
C TYR A 132 -3.74 -0.99 31.59
N ASP A 133 -4.26 -0.14 32.48
CA ASP A 133 -5.44 0.67 32.21
C ASP A 133 -5.01 1.91 31.42
N SER A 134 -5.41 1.95 30.15
CA SER A 134 -5.06 3.08 29.27
C SER A 134 -5.94 4.28 29.63
N PRO A 135 -5.37 5.50 29.72
CA PRO A 135 -6.17 6.68 30.02
C PRO A 135 -7.24 6.88 28.95
N ASP A 136 -8.43 7.31 29.38
CA ASP A 136 -9.55 7.57 28.48
C ASP A 136 -9.25 8.76 27.56
N GLY A 137 -9.74 8.70 26.32
CA GLY A 137 -9.49 9.70 25.30
C GLY A 137 -10.42 9.56 24.10
N GLU A 138 -10.80 10.70 23.51
CA GLU A 138 -11.65 10.73 22.32
C GLU A 138 -10.83 10.60 21.04
N TYR A 139 -11.20 9.64 20.18
CA TYR A 139 -10.64 9.54 18.83
C TYR A 139 -11.46 10.41 17.86
N LEU A 140 -10.84 11.48 17.37
CA LEU A 140 -11.41 12.34 16.33
C LEU A 140 -10.78 12.01 14.97
N ASP A 141 -11.58 11.47 14.05
CA ASP A 141 -11.13 11.21 12.68
C ASP A 141 -11.01 12.53 11.89
N ILE A 142 -9.77 12.97 11.70
CA ILE A 142 -9.42 14.18 10.92
C ILE A 142 -9.10 13.86 9.45
N SER A 143 -9.42 12.66 8.96
CA SER A 143 -9.15 12.24 7.59
C SER A 143 -9.86 13.14 6.57
N LYS A 144 -9.09 13.70 5.62
CA LYS A 144 -9.64 14.54 4.55
C LYS A 144 -10.52 13.71 3.61
N LYS A 145 -11.78 14.12 3.46
CA LYS A 145 -12.70 13.54 2.47
C LYS A 145 -12.49 14.23 1.12
N TRP A 146 -12.31 13.43 0.09
CA TRP A 146 -12.13 13.88 -1.30
C TRP A 146 -13.36 13.48 -2.11
N ASP A 147 -14.22 14.44 -2.41
CA ASP A 147 -15.42 14.22 -3.23
C ASP A 147 -15.16 14.69 -4.67
N HIS A 148 -15.37 13.80 -5.64
CA HIS A 148 -15.22 14.11 -7.08
C HIS A 148 -16.51 14.69 -7.70
N ILE A 149 -17.54 14.90 -6.88
CA ILE A 149 -18.82 15.45 -7.29
C ILE A 149 -18.72 16.96 -7.13
N ASN A 150 -18.89 17.71 -8.23
CA ASN A 150 -18.91 19.18 -8.22
C ASN A 150 -19.77 19.68 -7.05
N SER A 151 -19.15 20.34 -6.07
CA SER A 151 -19.75 20.88 -4.85
C SER A 151 -20.66 22.09 -5.12
N THR A 152 -21.34 22.14 -6.26
CA THR A 152 -22.17 23.28 -6.67
C THR A 152 -23.51 23.37 -5.95
N ASN A 153 -23.83 22.48 -5.02
CA ASN A 153 -25.10 22.53 -4.27
C ASN A 153 -24.94 22.56 -2.74
N SER A 154 -23.75 22.88 -2.20
CA SER A 154 -23.56 23.06 -0.75
C SER A 154 -24.16 24.38 -0.22
N SER A 155 -24.67 25.27 -1.06
CA SER A 155 -25.30 26.53 -0.63
C SER A 155 -26.81 26.45 -0.34
N LEU A 156 -27.42 25.26 -0.35
CA LEU A 156 -28.86 25.08 -0.10
C LEU A 156 -29.19 24.23 1.14
N ALA A 157 -28.22 23.99 2.02
CA ALA A 157 -28.46 23.38 3.33
C ALA A 157 -27.96 24.31 4.44
N LYS A 158 -28.74 25.37 4.68
CA LYS A 158 -28.87 26.06 5.97
C LYS A 158 -30.34 26.29 6.22
#